data_AF-A0A150GEX4-F1
#
_entry.id   AF-A0A150GEX4-F1
#
_cell.length_a   1.000
_cell.length_b   1.000
_cell.length_c   1.000
_cell.angle_alpha   90.00
_cell.angle_beta   90.00
_cell.angle_gamma   90.00
#
_symmetry.space_group_name_H-M   'P 1'
#
loop_
_entity.id
_entity.type
_entity.pdbx_description
1 polymer ?
#
loop_
_entity_poly.entity_id
_entity_poly.type
_entity_poly.pdbx_seq_one_letter_code
_entity_poly.pdbx_strand_id
1 'polypeptide(L)'
;MSQTKSQGLPNRPLTTEEDKLRRQIAIVQSFRGLLENKDSVASQTVAAFSELLDDCILDVAQEVHREARTGSLPGADAGLEASAPPGSTHPPALPPKPGAKGPVDVFGQSHPAKATDIVTCRNCGRQVQAGSFAPHLEKCMGKGRAAARAASRRIQGQS
;
A
#
# COMPACT_ATOMS: atom_id res chain seq x y z
N MET A 1 -9.90 65.10 53.20
CA MET A 1 -11.16 64.57 52.64
C MET A 1 -10.93 64.38 51.15
N SER A 2 -10.52 63.17 50.77
CA SER A 2 -10.03 62.83 49.43
C SER A 2 -11.20 62.36 48.57
N GLN A 3 -11.48 63.05 47.46
CA GLN A 3 -12.39 62.56 46.42
C GLN A 3 -11.55 61.94 45.30
N THR A 4 -11.57 60.61 45.20
CA THR A 4 -11.02 59.86 44.07
C THR A 4 -12.08 59.74 42.98
N LYS A 5 -11.81 60.35 41.84
CA LYS A 5 -12.63 60.30 40.63
C LYS A 5 -12.31 59.01 39.88
N SER A 6 -13.17 57.99 39.98
CA SER A 6 -13.05 56.75 39.20
C SER A 6 -13.39 57.02 37.74
N GLN A 7 -12.39 56.96 36.86
CA GLN A 7 -12.60 56.92 35.42
C GLN A 7 -13.09 55.52 35.01
N GLY A 8 -14.29 55.44 34.44
CA GLY A 8 -14.81 54.22 33.84
C GLY A 8 -14.08 53.87 32.55
N LEU A 9 -13.64 52.61 32.42
CA LEU A 9 -13.09 52.06 31.18
C LEU A 9 -14.16 51.98 30.08
N PRO A 10 -13.79 52.08 28.80
CA PRO A 10 -14.73 51.98 27.68
C PRO A 10 -15.33 50.57 27.57
N ASN A 11 -16.65 50.52 27.50
CA ASN A 11 -17.46 49.31 27.38
C ASN A 11 -17.16 48.56 26.07
N ARG A 12 -16.69 47.32 26.16
CA ARG A 12 -16.49 46.42 25.02
C ARG A 12 -17.88 45.96 24.52
N PRO A 13 -18.29 46.23 23.28
CA PRO A 13 -19.61 45.80 22.82
C PRO A 13 -19.68 44.27 22.80
N LEU A 14 -20.64 43.73 23.55
CA LEU A 14 -21.09 42.35 23.45
C LEU A 14 -21.78 42.19 22.09
N THR A 15 -21.10 41.64 21.09
CA THR A 15 -21.71 41.33 19.80
C THR A 15 -22.86 40.36 20.02
N THR A 16 -24.07 40.76 19.64
CA THR A 16 -25.26 39.93 19.81
C THR A 16 -25.23 38.74 18.84
N GLU A 17 -25.99 37.68 19.13
CA GLU A 17 -26.15 36.56 18.18
C GLU A 17 -26.69 37.03 16.82
N GLU A 18 -27.53 38.07 16.83
CA GLU A 18 -28.04 38.72 15.63
C GLU A 18 -26.91 39.33 14.78
N ASP A 19 -25.91 39.95 15.40
CA ASP A 19 -24.75 40.51 14.68
C ASP A 19 -23.89 39.42 14.05
N LYS A 20 -23.73 38.28 14.73
CA LYS A 20 -23.02 37.11 14.21
C LYS A 20 -23.73 36.54 12.98
N LEU A 21 -25.05 36.36 13.07
CA LEU A 21 -25.88 35.87 11.97
C LEU A 21 -25.85 36.83 10.77
N ARG A 22 -25.97 38.14 11.00
CA ARG A 22 -25.85 39.15 9.93
C ARG A 22 -24.51 39.06 9.21
N ARG A 23 -23.42 38.88 9.95
CA ARG A 23 -22.09 38.72 9.37
C ARG A 23 -21.98 37.45 8.54
N GLN A 24 -22.50 36.32 9.04
CA GLN A 24 -22.50 35.05 8.29
C GLN A 24 -23.33 35.16 7.01
N ILE A 25 -24.53 35.74 7.08
CA ILE A 25 -25.40 35.95 5.93
C ILE A 25 -24.69 36.85 4.90
N ALA A 26 -24.05 37.94 5.33
CA ALA A 26 -23.32 38.83 4.45
C ALA A 26 -22.15 38.11 3.73
N ILE A 27 -21.43 37.24 4.43
CA ILE A 27 -20.36 36.43 3.82
C ILE A 27 -20.94 35.49 2.76
N VAL A 28 -22.00 34.75 3.09
CA VAL A 28 -22.64 33.81 2.17
C VAL A 28 -23.21 34.53 0.94
N GLN A 29 -23.84 35.69 1.13
CA GLN A 29 -24.35 36.52 0.02
C GLN A 29 -23.22 37.04 -0.87
N SER A 30 -22.09 37.46 -0.28
CA SER A 30 -20.91 37.89 -1.04
C SER A 30 -20.34 36.74 -1.90
N PHE A 31 -20.14 35.57 -1.29
CA PHE A 31 -19.70 34.37 -2.03
C PHE A 31 -20.66 33.97 -3.14
N ARG A 32 -21.97 34.02 -2.87
CA ARG A 32 -23.00 33.76 -3.87
C ARG A 32 -22.88 34.72 -5.06
N GLY A 33 -22.74 36.02 -4.82
CA GLY A 33 -22.58 37.01 -5.89
C GLY A 33 -21.32 36.78 -6.72
N LEU A 34 -20.21 36.36 -6.08
CA LEU A 34 -18.99 35.97 -6.79
C LEU A 34 -19.24 34.74 -7.69
N LEU A 35 -19.92 33.72 -7.19
CA LEU A 35 -20.17 32.49 -7.97
C LEU A 35 -21.19 32.68 -9.10
N GLU A 36 -22.21 33.53 -8.91
CA GLU A 36 -23.22 33.84 -9.93
C GLU A 36 -22.64 34.64 -11.11
N ASN A 37 -21.62 35.48 -10.87
CA ASN A 37 -20.93 36.19 -11.93
C ASN A 37 -19.89 35.30 -12.60
N LYS A 38 -20.18 34.85 -13.83
CA LYS A 38 -19.32 33.98 -14.65
C LYS A 38 -17.96 34.60 -14.96
N ASP A 39 -17.87 35.92 -15.05
CA ASP A 39 -16.61 36.62 -15.31
C ASP A 39 -15.78 36.80 -14.03
N SER A 40 -16.31 36.44 -12.87
CA SER A 40 -15.53 36.50 -11.64
C SER A 40 -14.44 35.43 -11.62
N VAL A 41 -13.30 35.78 -11.04
CA VAL A 41 -12.20 34.83 -10.82
C VAL A 41 -12.69 33.61 -10.02
N ALA A 42 -13.57 33.80 -9.04
CA ALA A 42 -14.10 32.70 -8.23
C ALA A 42 -14.92 31.70 -9.07
N SER A 43 -15.82 32.20 -9.92
CA SER A 43 -16.65 31.37 -10.79
C SER A 43 -15.81 30.63 -11.84
N GLN A 44 -14.87 31.34 -12.48
CA GLN A 44 -13.92 30.73 -13.43
C GLN A 44 -13.01 29.68 -12.77
N THR A 45 -12.55 29.93 -11.53
CA THR A 45 -11.72 28.99 -10.77
C THR A 45 -12.49 27.71 -10.49
N VAL A 46 -13.73 27.83 -9.98
CA VAL A 46 -14.58 26.66 -9.71
C VAL A 46 -14.85 25.88 -11.01
N ALA A 47 -15.17 26.56 -12.11
CA ALA A 47 -15.40 25.92 -13.40
C ALA A 47 -14.17 25.13 -13.89
N ALA A 48 -12.98 25.75 -13.87
CA ALA A 48 -11.74 25.09 -14.26
C ALA A 48 -11.43 23.87 -13.36
N PHE A 49 -11.64 23.99 -12.04
CA PHE A 49 -11.48 22.84 -11.14
C PHE A 49 -12.48 21.73 -11.42
N SER A 50 -13.74 22.05 -11.71
CA SER A 50 -14.76 21.06 -12.07
C SER A 50 -14.37 20.31 -13.35
N GLU A 51 -13.91 21.00 -14.39
CA GLU A 51 -13.45 20.37 -15.63
C GLU A 51 -12.27 19.42 -15.37
N LEU A 52 -11.26 19.86 -14.61
CA LEU A 52 -10.12 19.01 -14.25
C LEU A 52 -10.52 17.79 -13.41
N LEU A 53 -11.50 17.95 -12.51
CA LEU A 53 -12.02 16.85 -11.71
C LEU A 53 -12.78 15.85 -12.57
N ASP A 54 -13.60 16.32 -13.52
CA ASP A 54 -14.33 15.45 -14.44
C ASP A 54 -13.37 14.63 -15.32
N ASP A 55 -12.28 15.23 -15.81
CA ASP A 55 -11.22 14.52 -16.55
C ASP A 55 -10.55 13.45 -15.67
N CYS A 56 -10.17 13.81 -14.44
CA CYS A 56 -9.58 12.85 -13.49
C CYS A 56 -10.53 11.68 -13.18
N ILE A 57 -11.82 11.96 -12.98
CA ILE A 57 -12.85 10.96 -12.71
C ILE A 57 -13.00 10.03 -13.91
N LEU A 58 -13.03 10.59 -15.12
CA LEU A 58 -13.16 9.84 -16.36
C LEU A 58 -11.97 8.90 -16.57
N ASP A 59 -10.74 9.37 -16.35
CA ASP A 59 -9.53 8.56 -16.48
C ASP A 59 -9.57 7.35 -15.54
N VAL A 60 -9.88 7.57 -14.27
CA VAL A 60 -10.00 6.49 -13.27
C VAL A 60 -11.12 5.52 -13.65
N ALA A 61 -12.28 6.03 -14.08
CA ALA A 61 -13.41 5.20 -14.49
C ALA A 61 -13.06 4.33 -15.71
N GLN A 62 -12.35 4.88 -16.69
CA GLN A 62 -11.90 4.16 -17.88
C GLN A 62 -10.84 3.10 -17.53
N GLU A 63 -9.91 3.41 -16.64
CA GLU A 63 -8.90 2.47 -16.17
C GLU A 63 -9.56 1.27 -15.47
N VAL A 64 -10.44 1.51 -14.51
CA VAL A 64 -11.19 0.45 -13.82
C VAL A 64 -12.06 -0.35 -14.80
N HIS A 65 -12.72 0.31 -15.75
CA HIS A 65 -13.51 -0.37 -16.78
C HIS A 65 -12.63 -1.26 -17.67
N ARG A 66 -11.47 -0.76 -18.10
CA ARG A 66 -10.49 -1.52 -18.89
C ARG A 66 -10.05 -2.75 -18.13
N GLU A 67 -9.65 -2.61 -16.88
CA GLU A 67 -9.17 -3.70 -16.06
C GLU A 67 -10.25 -4.75 -15.75
N ALA A 68 -11.48 -4.31 -15.47
CA ALA A 68 -12.63 -5.20 -15.30
C ALA A 68 -12.92 -6.00 -16.58
N ARG A 69 -12.85 -5.34 -17.74
CA ARG A 69 -13.10 -5.97 -19.04
C ARG A 69 -11.99 -6.92 -19.47
N THR A 70 -10.73 -6.62 -19.13
CA THR A 70 -9.58 -7.49 -19.44
C THR A 70 -9.31 -8.56 -18.38
N GLY A 71 -10.09 -8.60 -17.30
CA GLY A 71 -9.95 -9.58 -16.22
C GLY A 71 -8.73 -9.36 -15.31
N SER A 72 -8.24 -8.12 -15.21
CA SER A 72 -7.08 -7.77 -14.35
C SER A 72 -7.49 -7.39 -12.92
N LEU A 73 -8.77 -7.07 -12.69
CA LEU A 73 -9.33 -6.91 -11.35
C LEU A 73 -9.80 -8.28 -10.83
N PRO A 74 -9.52 -8.64 -9.57
CA PRO A 74 -10.20 -9.76 -8.93
C PRO A 74 -11.70 -9.48 -8.97
N GLY A 75 -12.48 -10.41 -9.54
CA GLY A 75 -13.93 -10.26 -9.68
C GLY A 75 -14.57 -9.88 -8.35
N ALA A 76 -15.63 -9.07 -8.39
CA ALA A 76 -16.37 -8.63 -7.19
C ALA A 76 -16.94 -9.79 -6.36
N ASP A 77 -16.99 -10.98 -6.94
CA ASP A 77 -17.26 -12.28 -6.34
C ASP A 77 -16.13 -12.81 -5.43
N ALA A 78 -14.96 -12.16 -5.38
CA ALA A 78 -13.81 -12.56 -4.58
C ALA A 78 -13.67 -11.82 -3.22
N GLY A 79 -14.67 -11.06 -2.76
CA GLY A 79 -14.44 -10.04 -1.72
C GLY A 79 -15.51 -9.78 -0.67
N LEU A 80 -16.20 -10.79 -0.12
CA LEU A 80 -16.92 -10.64 1.16
C LEU A 80 -16.22 -11.30 2.37
N GLU A 81 -15.03 -11.87 2.20
CA GLU A 81 -14.26 -12.46 3.31
C GLU A 81 -12.85 -11.84 3.40
N ALA A 82 -12.77 -10.51 3.40
CA ALA A 82 -11.55 -9.77 3.67
C ALA A 82 -11.36 -9.58 5.19
N SER A 83 -11.03 -10.67 5.88
CA SER A 83 -10.56 -10.63 7.27
C SER A 83 -9.04 -10.81 7.32
N ALA A 84 -8.27 -9.75 7.04
CA ALA A 84 -6.83 -9.73 7.36
C ALA A 84 -6.36 -8.32 7.78
N PRO A 85 -5.51 -8.21 8.83
CA PRO A 85 -5.14 -6.95 9.48
C PRO A 85 -4.20 -6.07 8.62
N PRO A 86 -4.13 -4.76 8.91
CA PRO A 86 -3.34 -3.81 8.13
C PRO A 86 -1.84 -4.04 8.38
N GLY A 87 -1.11 -4.43 7.33
CA GLY A 87 0.35 -4.59 7.39
C GLY A 87 0.95 -5.59 6.39
N SER A 88 0.13 -6.37 5.68
CA SER A 88 0.62 -7.29 4.64
C SER A 88 0.72 -6.58 3.29
N THR A 89 1.94 -6.37 2.81
CA THR A 89 2.26 -5.94 1.42
C THR A 89 2.05 -7.05 0.39
N HIS A 90 1.52 -8.21 0.80
CA HIS A 90 1.28 -9.35 -0.08
C HIS A 90 -0.21 -9.50 -0.41
N PRO A 91 -0.54 -9.83 -1.68
CA PRO A 91 -1.92 -10.11 -2.07
C PRO A 91 -2.50 -11.23 -1.20
N PRO A 92 -3.81 -11.20 -0.91
CA PRO A 92 -4.47 -12.21 -0.10
C PRO A 92 -4.29 -13.59 -0.74
N ALA A 93 -3.85 -14.57 0.05
CA ALA A 93 -3.66 -15.94 -0.41
C ALA A 93 -5.01 -16.52 -0.85
N LEU A 94 -5.03 -17.16 -2.03
CA LEU A 94 -6.20 -17.88 -2.52
C LEU A 94 -6.66 -18.94 -1.51
N PRO A 95 -7.97 -19.23 -1.43
CA PRO A 95 -8.48 -20.23 -0.51
C PRO A 95 -7.80 -21.59 -0.77
N PRO A 96 -7.43 -22.34 0.28
CA PRO A 96 -6.73 -23.60 0.16
C PRO A 96 -7.57 -24.60 -0.63
N LYS A 97 -6.96 -25.28 -1.62
CA LYS A 97 -7.62 -26.38 -2.34
C LYS A 97 -8.12 -27.44 -1.35
N PRO A 98 -9.33 -28.03 -1.56
CA PRO A 98 -9.84 -29.10 -0.70
C PRO A 98 -8.83 -30.25 -0.61
N GLY A 99 -8.36 -30.55 0.60
CA GLY A 99 -7.37 -31.61 0.87
C GLY A 99 -5.93 -31.13 1.11
N ALA A 100 -5.63 -29.84 0.91
CA ALA A 100 -4.31 -29.28 1.20
C ALA A 100 -4.13 -29.02 2.71
N LYS A 101 -3.31 -29.82 3.39
CA LYS A 101 -2.86 -29.58 4.76
C LYS A 101 -1.44 -28.98 4.74
N GLY A 102 -1.30 -27.67 4.90
CA GLY A 102 0.00 -27.00 5.00
C GLY A 102 -0.06 -25.53 4.57
N PRO A 103 1.06 -24.79 4.68
CA PRO A 103 1.19 -23.45 4.12
C PRO A 103 0.88 -23.47 2.62
N VAL A 104 0.03 -22.56 2.17
CA VAL A 104 -0.43 -22.45 0.78
C VAL A 104 0.20 -21.22 0.15
N ASP A 105 0.68 -21.35 -1.09
CA ASP A 105 1.25 -20.23 -1.82
C ASP A 105 0.17 -19.25 -2.33
N VAL A 106 0.61 -18.14 -2.94
CA VAL A 106 -0.29 -17.14 -3.53
C VAL A 106 -1.23 -17.72 -4.61
N PHE A 107 -0.92 -18.90 -5.16
CA PHE A 107 -1.69 -19.59 -6.18
C PHE A 107 -2.62 -20.68 -5.63
N GLY A 108 -2.75 -20.81 -4.31
CA GLY A 108 -3.60 -21.85 -3.72
C GLY A 108 -2.99 -23.25 -3.75
N GLN A 109 -1.69 -23.39 -4.06
CA GLN A 109 -1.00 -24.68 -4.12
C GLN A 109 -0.28 -24.98 -2.79
N SER A 110 -0.43 -26.21 -2.31
CA SER A 110 0.35 -26.72 -1.18
C SER A 110 1.62 -27.37 -1.68
N HIS A 111 2.77 -26.84 -1.27
CA HIS A 111 4.07 -27.44 -1.58
C HIS A 111 4.54 -28.33 -0.43
N PRO A 112 5.17 -29.48 -0.71
CA PRO A 112 5.76 -30.31 0.34
C PRO A 112 6.89 -29.55 1.04
N ALA A 113 7.04 -29.76 2.36
CA ALA A 113 8.07 -29.11 3.16
C ALA A 113 9.52 -29.39 2.69
N LYS A 114 9.71 -30.47 1.93
CA LYS A 114 10.95 -30.76 1.21
C LYS A 114 10.64 -30.80 -0.28
N ALA A 115 11.35 -29.99 -1.07
CA ALA A 115 11.28 -30.04 -2.52
C ALA A 115 11.85 -31.38 -3.03
N THR A 116 10.96 -32.21 -3.58
CA THR A 116 11.29 -33.55 -4.11
C THR A 116 11.68 -33.55 -5.59
N ASP A 117 11.54 -32.41 -6.26
CA ASP A 117 11.83 -32.27 -7.68
C ASP A 117 13.27 -32.63 -8.00
N ILE A 118 13.46 -33.36 -9.10
CA ILE A 118 14.79 -33.80 -9.54
C ILE A 118 15.34 -32.76 -10.50
N VAL A 119 16.49 -32.20 -10.17
CA VAL A 119 17.21 -31.20 -10.97
C VAL A 119 18.57 -31.75 -11.41
N THR A 120 18.98 -31.42 -12.63
CA THR A 120 20.27 -31.85 -13.18
C THR A 120 21.37 -30.85 -12.78
N CYS A 121 22.39 -31.32 -12.06
CA CYS A 121 23.53 -30.48 -11.71
C CYS A 121 24.32 -30.08 -12.97
N ARG A 122 24.43 -28.78 -13.23
CA ARG A 122 25.14 -28.28 -14.42
C ARG A 122 26.66 -28.48 -14.39
N ASN A 123 27.23 -28.78 -13.22
CA ASN A 123 28.67 -29.01 -13.06
C ASN A 123 29.08 -30.48 -13.28
N CYS A 124 28.28 -31.45 -12.82
CA CYS A 124 28.63 -32.88 -12.93
C CYS A 124 27.64 -33.72 -13.73
N GLY A 125 26.55 -33.12 -14.22
CA GLY A 125 25.50 -33.81 -14.99
C GLY A 125 24.62 -34.78 -14.19
N ARG A 126 24.85 -34.95 -12.88
CA ARG A 126 24.05 -35.86 -12.05
C ARG A 126 22.68 -35.28 -11.74
N GLN A 127 21.68 -36.15 -11.73
CA GLN A 127 20.34 -35.86 -11.22
C GLN A 127 20.38 -35.83 -9.69
N VAL A 128 19.85 -34.77 -9.10
CA VAL A 128 19.88 -34.51 -7.65
C VAL A 128 18.53 -33.94 -7.24
N GLN A 129 18.00 -34.34 -6.09
CA GLN A 129 16.77 -33.73 -5.56
C GLN A 129 17.02 -32.27 -5.17
N ALA A 130 16.10 -31.38 -5.51
CA ALA A 130 16.17 -29.95 -5.24
C ALA A 130 16.43 -29.65 -3.76
N GLY A 131 15.74 -30.35 -2.85
CA GLY A 131 15.96 -30.24 -1.40
C GLY A 131 17.36 -30.67 -0.92
N SER A 132 18.13 -31.38 -1.74
CA SER A 132 19.49 -31.87 -1.44
C SER A 132 20.59 -31.19 -2.27
N PHE A 133 20.24 -30.18 -3.05
CA PHE A 133 21.17 -29.57 -4.00
C PHE A 133 22.33 -28.85 -3.30
N ALA A 134 22.08 -28.18 -2.17
CA ALA A 134 23.13 -27.53 -1.38
C ALA A 134 24.18 -28.52 -0.83
N PRO A 135 23.82 -29.62 -0.12
CA PRO A 135 24.77 -30.68 0.24
C PRO A 135 25.53 -31.26 -0.95
N HIS A 136 24.88 -31.38 -2.11
CA HIS A 136 25.53 -31.83 -3.34
C HIS A 136 26.61 -30.84 -3.80
N LEU A 137 26.32 -29.53 -3.85
CA LEU A 137 27.28 -28.50 -4.28
C LEU A 137 28.52 -28.44 -3.38
N GLU A 138 28.37 -28.63 -2.07
CA GLU A 138 29.51 -28.67 -1.13
C GLU A 138 30.54 -29.73 -1.54
N LYS A 139 30.07 -30.89 -2.01
CA LYS A 139 30.90 -32.02 -2.43
C LYS A 139 31.30 -31.93 -3.90
N CYS A 140 30.38 -31.52 -4.78
CA CYS A 140 30.57 -31.44 -6.22
C CYS A 140 31.54 -30.32 -6.62
N MET A 141 31.51 -29.19 -5.91
CA MET A 141 32.43 -28.07 -6.15
C MET A 141 33.66 -28.10 -5.25
N GLY A 142 33.72 -29.04 -4.29
CA GLY A 142 34.84 -29.14 -3.35
C GLY A 142 35.02 -27.90 -2.45
N LYS A 143 34.01 -27.03 -2.35
CA LYS A 143 34.05 -25.77 -1.56
C LYS A 143 33.41 -25.93 -0.16
N GLY A 144 33.07 -27.15 0.25
CA GLY A 144 32.47 -27.41 1.56
C GLY A 144 33.49 -27.42 2.70
N ARG A 145 32.98 -27.31 3.94
CA ARG A 145 33.78 -27.37 5.19
C ARG A 145 34.66 -28.61 5.28
N ALA A 146 34.23 -29.73 4.71
CA ALA A 146 35.01 -30.97 4.67
C ALA A 146 36.29 -30.85 3.82
N ALA A 147 36.24 -30.11 2.70
CA ALA A 147 37.39 -29.88 1.83
C ALA A 147 38.40 -28.91 2.46
N ALA A 148 37.91 -27.84 3.09
CA ALA A 148 38.76 -26.91 3.85
C ALA A 148 39.52 -27.62 4.99
N ARG A 149 38.82 -28.46 5.77
CA ARG A 149 39.44 -29.28 6.83
C ARG A 149 40.46 -30.27 6.28
N ALA A 150 40.22 -30.85 5.10
CA ALA A 150 41.18 -31.76 4.46
C ALA A 150 42.44 -31.02 3.97
N ALA A 151 42.31 -29.79 3.48
CA ALA A 151 43.44 -28.94 3.11
C ALA A 151 44.28 -28.53 4.33
N SER A 152 43.64 -28.08 5.42
CA SER A 152 44.34 -27.71 6.65
C SER A 152 45.13 -28.87 7.26
N ARG A 153 44.58 -30.09 7.27
CA ARG A 153 45.30 -31.28 7.75
C ARG A 153 46.55 -31.62 6.92
N ARG A 154 46.52 -31.36 5.60
CA ARG A 154 47.70 -31.58 4.75
C ARG A 154 48.80 -30.55 5.05
N ILE A 155 48.43 -29.31 5.35
CA ILE A 155 49.37 -28.25 5.71
C ILE A 155 50.03 -28.52 7.07
N GLN A 156 49.26 -29.01 8.05
CA GLN A 156 49.78 -29.35 9.40
C GLN A 156 50.58 -30.66 9.47
N GLY A 157 50.48 -31.54 8.47
CA GLY A 157 51.27 -32.77 8.39
C GLY A 157 52.59 -32.63 7.62
N GLN A 158 52.95 -31.42 7.18
CA GLN A 158 54.18 -31.12 6.41
C GLN A 158 55.24 -30.32 7.20
N SER A 159 55.07 -30.17 8.53
CA SER A 159 56.05 -29.55 9.44
C SER A 159 56.78 -30.58 10.28
#